data_AF-A0AA87U6E9-F1
#
_entry.id   AF-A0AA87U6E9-F1
#
_cell.length_a   1.000
_cell.length_b   1.000
_cell.length_c   1.000
_cell.angle_alpha   90.00
_cell.angle_beta   90.00
_cell.angle_gamma   90.00
#
_symmetry.space_group_name_H-M   'P 1'
#
loop_
_entity.id
_entity.type
_entity.pdbx_description
1 polymer ?
#
loop_
_entity_poly.entity_id
_entity_poly.type
_entity_poly.pdbx_seq_one_letter_code
_entity_poly.pdbx_strand_id
1 'polypeptide(L)'
;MTLNHGLMTLSDRIARLHVQLNGMEPVIWRRVEVPLNLSLKDLHDVIRALMLFEDYHLFEFEAGGRRYDVSDPDDAYTRKTNAARNVRIGALVDRGVSTVTYTYNFGDDWQHSINASHRGR
;
A
#
# COMPACT_ATOMS: atom_id res chain seq x y z
N MET A 1 -15.66 -15.80 -35.05
CA MET A 1 -14.37 -15.55 -34.37
C MET A 1 -14.56 -14.38 -33.43
N THR A 2 -14.83 -14.65 -32.16
CA THR A 2 -14.86 -13.61 -31.12
C THR A 2 -14.23 -14.25 -29.89
N LEU A 3 -13.03 -13.77 -29.55
CA LEU A 3 -12.23 -14.31 -28.45
C LEU A 3 -12.88 -13.92 -27.11
N ASN A 4 -13.24 -14.93 -26.33
CA ASN A 4 -13.55 -14.80 -24.90
C ASN A 4 -12.36 -14.14 -24.20
N HIS A 5 -12.45 -12.83 -23.95
CA HIS A 5 -11.58 -12.17 -22.98
C HIS A 5 -12.14 -12.51 -21.59
N GLY A 6 -11.57 -13.54 -20.96
CA GLY A 6 -11.85 -13.86 -19.57
C GLY A 6 -11.55 -12.63 -18.71
N LEU A 7 -12.58 -12.11 -18.04
CA LEU A 7 -12.48 -10.96 -17.14
C LEU A 7 -11.58 -11.35 -15.96
N MET A 8 -10.30 -10.99 -16.00
CA MET A 8 -9.39 -11.22 -14.88
C MET A 8 -9.83 -10.38 -13.68
N THR A 9 -10.08 -11.03 -12.56
CA THR A 9 -10.45 -10.35 -11.32
C THR A 9 -9.19 -9.74 -10.69
N LEU A 10 -9.32 -8.73 -9.82
CA LEU A 10 -8.18 -8.16 -9.07
C LEU A 10 -7.39 -9.22 -8.29
N SER A 11 -8.04 -10.33 -7.92
CA SER A 11 -7.42 -11.45 -7.21
C SER A 11 -6.39 -12.21 -8.05
N ASP A 12 -6.52 -12.18 -9.39
CA ASP A 12 -5.63 -12.91 -10.30
C ASP A 12 -4.43 -12.07 -10.78
N ARG A 13 -4.41 -10.77 -10.44
CA ARG A 13 -3.34 -9.83 -10.83
C ARG A 13 -2.35 -9.65 -9.67
N ILE A 14 -1.05 -9.73 -9.99
CA ILE A 14 0.03 -9.53 -9.04
C ILE A 14 0.72 -8.18 -9.29
N ALA A 15 0.94 -7.41 -8.21
CA ALA A 15 1.88 -6.30 -8.20
C ALA A 15 3.22 -6.73 -7.60
N ARG A 16 4.30 -6.24 -8.20
CA ARG A 16 5.62 -6.24 -7.63
C ARG A 16 5.89 -4.87 -7.02
N LEU A 17 6.06 -4.85 -5.71
CA LEU A 17 6.33 -3.65 -4.93
C LEU A 17 7.81 -3.55 -4.62
N HIS A 18 8.38 -2.39 -4.84
CA HIS A 18 9.68 -1.99 -4.30
C HIS A 18 9.44 -1.10 -3.09
N VAL A 19 9.83 -1.56 -1.90
CA VAL A 19 9.64 -0.86 -0.62
C VAL A 19 11.00 -0.39 -0.13
N GLN A 20 11.19 0.92 -0.07
CA GLN A 20 12.44 1.55 0.36
C GLN A 20 12.23 2.32 1.66
N LEU A 21 13.13 2.16 2.62
CA LEU A 21 13.20 3.03 3.79
C LEU A 21 13.95 4.32 3.43
N ASN A 22 13.33 5.47 3.70
CA ASN A 22 13.87 6.78 3.33
C ASN A 22 14.93 7.26 4.35
N GLY A 23 15.85 8.12 3.91
CA GLY A 23 16.81 8.79 4.80
C GLY A 23 18.02 7.96 5.25
N MET A 24 18.23 6.76 4.69
CA MET A 24 19.30 5.85 5.08
C MET A 24 20.42 5.79 4.02
N GLU A 25 21.67 5.69 4.48
CA GLU A 25 22.84 5.40 3.65
C GLU A 25 23.66 4.26 4.31
N PRO A 26 23.82 3.10 3.65
CA PRO A 26 23.29 2.74 2.33
C PRO A 26 21.77 2.54 2.33
N VAL A 27 21.17 2.64 1.13
CA VAL A 27 19.72 2.47 0.95
C VAL A 27 19.27 1.08 1.41
N ILE A 28 18.27 1.06 2.29
CA ILE A 28 17.63 -0.16 2.77
C ILE A 28 16.31 -0.36 2.00
N TRP A 29 16.18 -1.49 1.29
CA TRP A 29 14.97 -1.80 0.52
C TRP A 29 14.63 -3.29 0.51
N ARG A 30 13.37 -3.60 0.16
CA ARG A 30 12.83 -4.94 -0.06
C ARG A 30 11.95 -4.96 -1.30
N ARG A 31 11.80 -6.13 -1.91
CA ARG A 31 10.87 -6.35 -3.02
C ARG A 31 9.96 -7.51 -2.72
N VAL A 32 8.66 -7.32 -2.91
CA VAL A 32 7.62 -8.31 -2.61
C VAL A 32 6.61 -8.36 -3.75
N GLU A 33 6.06 -9.54 -3.99
CA GLU A 33 4.94 -9.74 -4.91
C GLU A 33 3.67 -9.96 -4.10
N VAL A 34 2.64 -9.18 -4.40
CA VAL A 34 1.36 -9.21 -3.69
C VAL A 34 0.19 -9.23 -4.68
N PRO A 35 -0.93 -9.87 -4.33
CA PRO A 35 -2.18 -9.70 -5.05
C PRO A 35 -2.62 -8.24 -5.09
N LEU A 36 -3.12 -7.77 -6.24
CA LEU A 36 -3.69 -6.43 -6.37
C LEU A 36 -4.99 -6.26 -5.58
N ASN A 37 -5.63 -7.35 -5.16
CA ASN A 37 -6.80 -7.32 -4.31
C ASN A 37 -6.49 -7.07 -2.82
N LEU A 38 -5.22 -7.00 -2.41
CA LEU A 38 -4.85 -6.64 -1.04
C LEU A 38 -5.29 -5.22 -0.73
N SER A 39 -5.81 -5.02 0.48
CA SER A 39 -6.08 -3.71 1.02
C SER A 39 -4.79 -3.00 1.44
N LEU A 40 -4.85 -1.68 1.64
CA LEU A 40 -3.73 -0.96 2.25
C LEU A 40 -3.48 -1.42 3.70
N LYS A 41 -4.52 -1.90 4.41
CA LYS A 41 -4.33 -2.52 5.73
C LYS A 41 -3.56 -3.83 5.65
N ASP A 42 -3.85 -4.67 4.65
CA ASP A 42 -3.08 -5.90 4.43
C ASP A 42 -1.64 -5.59 4.00
N LEU A 43 -1.45 -4.53 3.20
CA LEU A 43 -0.11 -4.07 2.82
C LEU A 43 0.70 -3.59 4.03
N HIS A 44 0.07 -2.93 5.01
CA HIS A 44 0.72 -2.59 6.28
C HIS A 44 1.24 -3.87 6.97
N ASP A 45 0.45 -4.93 7.00
CA ASP A 45 0.86 -6.22 7.60
C ASP A 45 2.04 -6.85 6.86
N VAL A 46 2.06 -6.75 5.53
CA VAL A 46 3.20 -7.15 4.69
C VAL A 46 4.46 -6.34 5.02
N ILE A 47 4.36 -5.01 5.11
CA ILE A 47 5.53 -4.15 5.37
C ILE A 47 6.09 -4.40 6.78
N ARG A 48 5.22 -4.60 7.78
CA ARG A 48 5.67 -4.98 9.13
C ARG A 48 6.51 -6.25 9.10
N ALA A 49 6.06 -7.28 8.40
CA ALA A 49 6.82 -8.52 8.25
C ALA A 49 8.15 -8.32 7.48
N LEU A 50 8.17 -7.45 6.47
CA LEU A 50 9.39 -7.16 5.68
C LEU A 50 10.45 -6.37 6.46
N MET A 51 10.01 -5.48 7.35
CA MET A 51 10.87 -4.58 8.13
C MET A 51 11.11 -5.04 9.56
N LEU A 52 10.51 -6.17 9.97
CA LEU A 52 10.57 -6.72 11.32
C LEU A 52 10.05 -5.74 12.38
N PHE A 53 9.00 -4.99 12.05
CA PHE A 53 8.31 -4.11 13.00
C PHE A 53 7.31 -4.89 13.85
N GLU A 54 7.27 -4.59 15.14
CA GLU A 54 6.27 -5.12 16.08
C GLU A 54 4.92 -4.40 15.96
N ASP A 55 3.82 -4.99 16.46
CA ASP A 55 2.45 -4.48 16.31
C ASP A 55 2.04 -3.44 17.37
N TYR A 56 2.75 -2.30 17.44
CA TYR A 56 2.52 -1.34 18.53
C TYR A 56 2.22 0.09 18.10
N HIS A 57 2.38 0.44 16.81
CA HIS A 57 2.24 1.84 16.39
C HIS A 57 1.27 2.06 15.23
N LEU A 58 0.75 3.29 15.19
CA LEU A 58 -0.07 3.80 14.10
C LEU A 58 0.72 3.85 12.79
N PHE A 59 -0.03 3.79 11.69
CA PHE A 59 0.50 3.92 10.34
C PHE A 59 -0.39 4.82 9.48
N GLU A 60 0.18 5.36 8.42
CA GLU A 60 -0.53 6.11 7.40
C GLU A 60 0.06 5.81 6.01
N PHE A 61 -0.80 5.73 5.00
CA PHE A 61 -0.41 5.78 3.60
C PHE A 61 -0.83 7.10 2.98
N GLU A 62 0.03 7.69 2.14
CA GLU A 62 -0.32 8.79 1.25
C GLU A 62 -0.20 8.34 -0.21
N ALA A 63 -1.31 8.43 -0.96
CA ALA A 63 -1.37 8.00 -2.36
C ALA A 63 -2.38 8.82 -3.16
N GLY A 64 -1.92 9.44 -4.25
CA GLY A 64 -2.78 10.22 -5.15
C GLY A 64 -3.47 11.40 -4.44
N GLY A 65 -2.75 12.11 -3.58
CA GLY A 65 -3.25 13.27 -2.82
C GLY A 65 -4.23 12.94 -1.70
N ARG A 66 -4.33 11.67 -1.30
CA ARG A 66 -5.23 11.19 -0.25
C ARG A 66 -4.45 10.39 0.79
N ARG A 67 -4.93 10.43 2.03
CA ARG A 67 -4.35 9.72 3.16
C ARG A 67 -5.25 8.58 3.63
N TYR A 68 -4.62 7.49 4.06
CA TYR A 68 -5.29 6.25 4.45
C TYR A 68 -4.67 5.67 5.72
N ASP A 69 -5.48 5.36 6.73
CA ASP A 69 -5.05 4.83 8.03
C ASP A 69 -6.10 3.86 8.59
N VAL A 70 -6.01 3.54 9.89
CA VAL A 70 -6.99 2.69 10.59
C VAL A 70 -8.31 3.39 10.90
N SER A 71 -8.41 4.70 10.70
CA SER A 71 -9.54 5.50 11.16
C SER A 71 -10.82 5.15 10.42
N ASP A 72 -11.94 5.31 11.12
CA ASP A 72 -13.25 5.25 10.50
C ASP A 72 -13.58 6.65 9.93
N PRO A 73 -13.83 6.79 8.62
CA PRO A 73 -14.17 8.08 8.03
C PRO A 73 -15.45 8.72 8.63
N ASP A 74 -16.30 7.93 9.29
CA ASP A 74 -17.52 8.41 9.96
C ASP A 74 -17.28 8.86 11.42
N ASP A 75 -16.05 8.72 11.94
CA ASP A 75 -15.68 9.20 13.27
C ASP A 75 -15.37 10.71 13.25
N ALA A 76 -16.30 11.49 13.80
CA ALA A 76 -16.22 12.95 13.87
C ALA A 76 -15.04 13.48 14.71
N TYR A 77 -14.40 12.65 15.53
CA TYR A 77 -13.29 13.04 16.40
C TYR A 77 -11.91 12.78 15.81
N THR A 78 -11.83 12.16 14.63
CA THR A 78 -10.56 11.84 13.97
C THR A 78 -10.25 12.78 12.82
N ARG A 79 -8.97 12.85 12.44
CA ARG A 79 -8.55 13.55 11.23
C ARG A 79 -9.24 12.88 10.05
N LYS A 80 -9.86 13.65 9.15
CA LYS A 80 -10.52 13.09 7.95
C LYS A 80 -9.50 12.34 7.08
N THR A 81 -9.52 11.02 7.18
CA THR A 81 -8.76 10.07 6.37
C THR A 81 -9.71 9.07 5.73
N ASN A 82 -9.17 8.24 4.85
CA ASN A 82 -9.92 7.13 4.27
C ASN A 82 -9.49 5.84 4.97
N ALA A 83 -10.42 4.97 5.29
CA ALA A 83 -10.07 3.69 5.91
C ALA A 83 -9.19 2.84 4.97
N ALA A 84 -7.97 2.52 5.40
CA ALA A 84 -7.00 1.71 4.64
C ALA A 84 -7.55 0.30 4.30
N ARG A 85 -8.40 -0.26 5.18
CA ARG A 85 -9.12 -1.52 4.95
C ARG A 85 -10.06 -1.50 3.74
N ASN A 86 -10.46 -0.33 3.26
CA ASN A 86 -11.44 -0.18 2.17
C ASN A 86 -10.80 0.07 0.80
N VAL A 87 -9.48 0.27 0.73
CA VAL A 87 -8.79 0.63 -0.51
C VAL A 87 -7.85 -0.48 -0.92
N ARG A 88 -7.97 -0.94 -2.16
CA ARG A 88 -7.11 -1.98 -2.74
C ARG A 88 -5.93 -1.41 -3.49
N ILE A 89 -4.80 -2.11 -3.48
CA ILE A 89 -3.60 -1.73 -4.26
C ILE A 89 -3.96 -1.59 -5.75
N GLY A 90 -4.75 -2.53 -6.29
CA GLY A 90 -5.24 -2.48 -7.67
C GLY A 90 -6.03 -1.22 -8.00
N ALA A 91 -6.83 -0.70 -7.06
CA ALA A 91 -7.58 0.53 -7.28
C ALA A 91 -6.68 1.77 -7.38
N LEU A 92 -5.54 1.80 -6.67
CA LEU A 92 -4.55 2.87 -6.82
C LEU A 92 -3.84 2.76 -8.17
N VAL A 93 -3.38 1.56 -8.50
CA VAL A 93 -2.68 1.25 -9.75
C VAL A 93 -3.56 1.57 -10.98
N ASP A 94 -4.82 1.14 -10.99
CA ASP A 94 -5.76 1.38 -12.09
C ASP A 94 -6.10 2.88 -12.26
N ARG A 95 -5.90 3.69 -11.22
CA ARG A 95 -5.98 5.16 -11.27
C ARG A 95 -4.67 5.85 -11.71
N GLY A 96 -3.65 5.07 -12.07
CA GLY A 96 -2.32 5.58 -12.43
C GLY A 96 -1.47 6.00 -11.24
N VAL A 97 -1.83 5.62 -10.01
CA VAL A 97 -1.06 5.92 -8.80
C VAL A 97 -0.10 4.75 -8.54
N SER A 98 1.14 4.88 -9.00
CA SER A 98 2.18 3.85 -8.85
C SER A 98 3.13 4.08 -7.68
N THR A 99 3.14 5.28 -7.08
CA THR A 99 4.00 5.62 -5.95
C THR A 99 3.14 5.95 -4.74
N VAL A 100 3.51 5.37 -3.59
CA VAL A 100 2.81 5.49 -2.31
C VAL A 100 3.85 5.76 -1.23
N THR A 101 3.58 6.73 -0.37
CA THR A 101 4.36 6.94 0.86
C THR A 101 3.69 6.18 1.99
N TYR A 102 4.46 5.45 2.79
CA TYR A 102 4.01 4.76 3.98
C TYR A 102 4.80 5.24 5.20
N THR A 103 4.11 5.73 6.21
CA THR A 103 4.70 6.16 7.48
C THR A 103 4.30 5.18 8.57
N TYR A 104 5.27 4.71 9.34
CA TYR A 104 5.08 3.88 10.53
C TYR A 104 5.63 4.58 11.77
N ASN A 105 4.88 4.51 12.88
CA ASN A 105 5.21 5.15 14.15
C ASN A 105 5.40 6.67 14.02
N PHE A 106 4.35 7.44 14.30
CA PHE A 106 4.38 8.91 14.21
C PHE A 106 5.35 9.59 15.19
N GLY A 107 5.88 8.88 16.19
CA GLY A 107 6.94 9.40 17.04
C GLY A 107 8.31 9.40 16.35
N ASP A 108 8.65 8.28 15.71
CA ASP A 108 9.95 8.08 15.04
C ASP A 108 9.94 8.47 13.55
N ASP A 109 8.75 8.58 12.96
CA ASP A 109 8.50 8.95 11.56
C ASP A 109 9.23 8.06 10.53
N TRP A 110 9.11 6.73 10.68
CA TRP A 110 9.71 5.79 9.73
C TRP A 110 8.98 5.82 8.38
N GLN A 111 9.50 6.62 7.46
CA GLN A 111 8.92 6.81 6.13
C GLN A 111 9.49 5.85 5.09
N HIS A 112 8.60 5.29 4.30
CA HIS A 112 8.91 4.38 3.22
C HIS A 112 8.33 4.85 1.89
N SER A 113 9.14 4.80 0.85
CA SER A 113 8.70 5.00 -0.53
C SER A 113 8.38 3.64 -1.15
N ILE A 114 7.14 3.47 -1.62
CA ILE A 114 6.66 2.24 -2.24
C ILE A 114 6.36 2.51 -3.71
N ASN A 115 7.03 1.79 -4.60
CA ASN A 115 6.75 1.82 -6.03
C ASN A 115 6.11 0.50 -6.46
N ALA A 116 4.91 0.59 -7.01
CA ALA A 116 4.14 -0.53 -7.53
C ALA A 116 4.33 -0.66 -9.05
N SER A 117 4.70 -1.86 -9.49
CA SER A 117 4.67 -2.25 -10.90
C SER A 117 3.82 -3.49 -11.06
N HIS A 118 3.07 -3.58 -12.15
CA HIS A 118 2.38 -4.81 -12.52
C HIS A 118 2.61 -5.03 -14.02
N ARG A 119 2.67 -6.29 -14.44
CA ARG A 119 2.64 -6.64 -15.86
C ARG A 119 1.27 -7.22 -16.16
N GLY A 120 0.60 -6.67 -17.18
CA GLY A 120 -0.43 -7.44 -17.89
C GLY A 120 0.28 -8.61 -18.57
N ARG A 121 -0.28 -9.82 -18.48
CA ARG A 121 0.12 -10.90 -19.38
C ARG A 121 -0.43 -10.62 -20.77
#